data_AF-A0A968J2Q7-F1
#
_entry.id   AF-A0A968J2Q7-F1
#
_cell.length_a   1.000
_cell.length_b   1.000
_cell.length_c   1.000
_cell.angle_alpha   90.00
_cell.angle_beta   90.00
_cell.angle_gamma   90.00
#
_symmetry.space_group_name_H-M   'P 1'
#
loop_
_entity.id
_entity.type
_entity.pdbx_description
1 polymer ?
#
loop_
_entity_poly.entity_id
_entity_poly.type
_entity_poly.pdbx_seq_one_letter_code
_entity_poly.pdbx_strand_id
1 'polypeptide(L)'
;MGGDWGLGRRRRSCRKGDRWRRWWQQRWLGPGRTRGRRWARGPKPSAWRAWAGWLWTQYTGTDNPVREKLVEFWRDRLVVSARGVRVPQFLADYDRRLRVGALGDYRELLWQVTTSPAMLVYLNNRQNRRDRLNENFARELLELFSVGRGVYTERDVQETARALTGWVVRGERAEWVAARHDGGRKTLLGQTGNLTAAEVVTLLANHPATARKLATDLWTYLVYPQPSRAIVESLAAVYGQSNRNVGALLQAIVAHPEFDSDRAYRGQIKTPVQFLVGALRQLGIVANPLRAWQGLRAMGQVPYNAPTVKGWPQGEGWLTALRC
;
A
#
# COMPACT_ATOMS: atom_id res chain seq x y z
N MET A 1 37.25 45.34 -32.87
CA MET A 1 36.78 46.11 -31.71
C MET A 1 35.31 46.44 -31.90
N GLY A 2 34.45 45.95 -30.99
CA GLY A 2 33.09 46.44 -30.66
C GLY A 2 32.00 46.24 -31.71
N GLY A 3 30.77 45.84 -31.39
CA GLY A 3 30.16 45.53 -30.11
C GLY A 3 28.64 45.57 -30.29
N ASP A 4 28.00 44.41 -30.10
CA ASP A 4 26.56 44.15 -30.14
C ASP A 4 25.81 44.80 -28.97
N TRP A 5 24.63 45.40 -29.21
CA TRP A 5 23.61 45.66 -28.17
C TRP A 5 22.18 45.70 -28.72
N GLY A 6 21.66 44.52 -29.10
CA GLY A 6 20.21 44.29 -29.17
C GLY A 6 19.64 43.85 -27.80
N LEU A 7 19.04 44.76 -27.03
CA LEU A 7 18.39 44.47 -25.74
C LEU A 7 17.07 43.70 -25.93
N GLY A 8 17.16 42.38 -26.16
CA GLY A 8 16.03 41.46 -26.07
C GLY A 8 15.73 41.07 -24.62
N ARG A 9 14.68 41.67 -24.02
CA ARG A 9 14.13 41.21 -22.74
C ARG A 9 13.57 39.79 -22.88
N ARG A 10 14.37 38.77 -22.55
CA ARG A 10 13.87 37.40 -22.36
C ARG A 10 13.13 37.31 -21.02
N ARG A 11 11.79 37.31 -21.07
CA ARG A 11 10.95 36.83 -19.96
C ARG A 11 11.32 35.37 -19.68
N ARG A 12 12.00 35.10 -18.56
CA ARG A 12 12.14 33.74 -18.02
C ARG A 12 10.79 33.33 -17.43
N SER A 13 9.95 32.65 -18.21
CA SER A 13 8.79 31.96 -17.66
C SER A 13 9.26 30.76 -16.83
N CYS A 14 9.23 30.90 -15.52
CA CYS A 14 9.50 29.82 -14.58
C CYS A 14 8.31 28.83 -14.62
N ARG A 15 8.41 27.75 -15.41
CA ARG A 15 7.40 26.68 -15.43
C ARG A 15 7.49 25.89 -14.11
N LYS A 16 6.55 26.15 -13.19
CA LYS A 16 6.37 25.42 -11.91
C LYS A 16 6.05 23.91 -12.05
N GLY A 17 5.89 23.37 -13.26
CA GLY A 17 5.47 21.98 -13.51
C GLY A 17 6.56 20.91 -13.47
N ASP A 18 7.85 21.28 -13.50
CA ASP A 18 8.96 20.33 -13.68
C ASP A 18 9.74 19.96 -12.40
N ARG A 19 9.43 20.63 -11.29
CA ARG A 19 10.15 20.45 -10.03
C ARG A 19 9.86 19.08 -9.40
N TRP A 20 8.62 18.57 -9.54
CA TRP A 20 8.19 17.28 -8.98
C TRP A 20 8.94 16.08 -9.60
N ARG A 21 9.08 16.03 -10.94
CA ARG A 21 9.77 14.92 -11.63
C ARG A 21 11.26 14.88 -11.27
N ARG A 22 11.90 16.04 -11.21
CA ARG A 22 13.34 16.16 -10.87
C ARG A 22 13.59 15.84 -9.39
N TRP A 23 12.72 16.28 -8.49
CA TRP A 23 12.79 15.97 -7.05
C TRP A 23 12.65 14.46 -6.78
N TRP A 24 11.69 13.79 -7.43
CA TRP A 24 11.52 12.34 -7.31
C TRP A 24 12.69 11.54 -7.89
N GLN A 25 13.26 12.01 -9.01
CA GLN A 25 14.46 11.41 -9.59
C GLN A 25 15.66 11.55 -8.65
N GLN A 26 15.97 12.75 -8.18
CA GLN A 26 17.22 13.01 -7.43
C GLN A 26 17.27 12.34 -6.04
N ARG A 27 16.13 12.20 -5.34
CA ARG A 27 16.10 11.65 -3.98
C ARG A 27 15.98 10.12 -3.91
N TRP A 28 15.59 9.49 -5.03
CA TRP A 28 15.27 8.06 -5.07
C TRP A 28 15.84 7.27 -6.27
N LEU A 29 16.29 7.89 -7.37
CA LEU A 29 16.67 7.19 -8.61
C LEU A 29 17.90 7.76 -9.34
N GLY A 30 18.89 6.90 -9.59
CA GLY A 30 19.78 7.06 -10.74
C GLY A 30 19.06 6.75 -12.06
N PRO A 31 19.68 7.04 -13.23
CA PRO A 31 19.03 6.87 -14.53
C PRO A 31 18.65 5.41 -14.80
N GLY A 32 17.37 5.16 -15.08
CA GLY A 32 16.87 3.85 -15.47
C GLY A 32 17.28 3.50 -16.90
N ARG A 33 17.93 2.34 -17.08
CA ARG A 33 18.14 1.73 -18.40
C ARG A 33 17.39 0.40 -18.47
N THR A 34 16.54 0.25 -19.47
CA THR A 34 16.00 -1.05 -19.89
C THR A 34 16.94 -1.67 -20.91
N ARG A 35 17.37 -2.91 -20.69
CA ARG A 35 17.96 -3.77 -21.73
C ARG A 35 17.13 -5.05 -21.84
N GLY A 36 16.86 -5.46 -23.07
CA GLY A 36 16.04 -6.62 -23.41
C GLY A 36 16.57 -7.91 -22.76
N ARG A 37 15.65 -8.73 -22.24
CA ARG A 37 15.97 -9.99 -21.57
C ARG A 37 16.02 -11.13 -22.58
N ARG A 38 17.19 -11.75 -22.73
CA ARG A 38 17.34 -13.08 -23.35
C ARG A 38 17.19 -14.12 -22.24
N TRP A 39 16.12 -14.92 -22.27
CA TRP A 39 15.87 -15.95 -21.27
C TRP A 39 16.70 -17.20 -21.59
N ALA A 40 17.70 -17.53 -20.76
CA ALA A 40 18.42 -18.79 -20.84
C ALA A 40 17.52 -19.95 -20.33
N ARG A 41 17.51 -21.07 -21.05
CA ARG A 41 16.77 -22.30 -20.69
C ARG A 41 17.54 -23.08 -19.61
N GLY A 42 17.19 -22.84 -18.35
CA GLY A 42 17.60 -23.65 -17.20
C GLY A 42 16.41 -24.40 -16.56
N PRO A 43 16.63 -25.22 -15.51
CA PRO A 43 15.55 -25.90 -14.80
C PRO A 43 14.49 -24.90 -14.31
N LYS A 44 13.20 -25.27 -14.44
CA LYS A 44 12.08 -24.40 -14.06
C LYS A 44 12.19 -24.06 -12.56
N PRO A 45 12.22 -22.78 -12.16
CA PRO A 45 12.24 -22.39 -10.75
C PRO A 45 10.99 -22.92 -10.03
N SER A 46 11.11 -23.24 -8.73
CA SER A 46 9.91 -23.47 -7.90
C SER A 46 8.98 -22.25 -7.98
N ALA A 47 7.67 -22.45 -7.78
CA ALA A 47 6.69 -21.35 -7.84
C ALA A 47 7.06 -20.19 -6.91
N TRP A 48 7.63 -20.49 -5.73
CA TRP A 48 8.16 -19.50 -4.79
C TRP A 48 9.38 -18.73 -5.34
N ARG A 49 10.33 -19.42 -5.98
CA ARG A 49 11.49 -18.75 -6.61
C ARG A 49 11.05 -17.88 -7.80
N ALA A 50 10.10 -18.35 -8.59
CA ALA A 50 9.52 -17.59 -9.70
C ALA A 50 8.80 -16.33 -9.19
N TRP A 51 7.95 -16.45 -8.17
CA TRP A 51 7.28 -15.32 -7.53
C TRP A 51 8.27 -14.33 -6.90
N ALA A 52 9.27 -14.81 -6.18
CA ALA A 52 10.29 -13.97 -5.56
C ALA A 52 11.12 -13.19 -6.61
N GLY A 53 11.47 -13.83 -7.73
CA GLY A 53 12.16 -13.19 -8.85
C GLY A 53 11.27 -12.20 -9.63
N TRP A 54 9.98 -12.53 -9.79
CA TRP A 54 8.99 -11.63 -10.38
C TRP A 54 8.80 -10.38 -9.52
N LEU A 55 8.58 -10.53 -8.22
CA LEU A 55 8.41 -9.43 -7.28
C LEU A 55 9.64 -8.51 -7.26
N TRP A 56 10.84 -9.11 -7.26
CA TRP A 56 12.09 -8.36 -7.36
C TRP A 56 12.20 -7.55 -8.66
N THR A 57 11.72 -8.13 -9.77
CA THR A 57 11.64 -7.41 -11.05
C THR A 57 10.70 -6.22 -10.98
N GLN A 58 9.62 -6.27 -10.20
CA GLN A 58 8.71 -5.13 -10.03
C GLN A 58 9.40 -3.98 -9.30
N TYR A 59 10.10 -4.25 -8.20
CA TYR A 59 10.84 -3.24 -7.46
C TYR A 59 11.94 -2.56 -8.30
N THR A 60 12.70 -3.35 -9.05
CA THR A 60 13.91 -2.87 -9.73
C THR A 60 13.67 -2.40 -11.15
N GLY A 61 12.67 -2.95 -11.84
CA GLY A 61 12.43 -2.74 -13.27
C GLY A 61 11.28 -1.77 -13.60
N THR A 62 10.65 -1.15 -12.60
CA THR A 62 9.55 -0.21 -12.85
C THR A 62 10.03 1.11 -13.47
N ASP A 63 9.26 1.61 -14.43
CA ASP A 63 9.34 2.97 -14.95
C ASP A 63 8.48 3.97 -14.16
N ASN A 64 7.62 3.46 -13.25
CA ASN A 64 6.80 4.25 -12.33
C ASN A 64 7.19 3.96 -10.88
N PRO A 65 8.29 4.56 -10.39
CA PRO A 65 8.79 4.36 -9.02
C PRO A 65 7.80 4.83 -7.95
N VAL A 66 7.00 5.85 -8.24
CA VAL A 66 6.00 6.40 -7.32
C VAL A 66 4.92 5.36 -7.06
N ARG A 67 4.45 4.69 -8.12
CA ARG A 67 3.50 3.59 -7.99
C ARG A 67 4.08 2.45 -7.15
N GLU A 68 5.28 1.96 -7.44
CA GLU A 68 5.85 0.84 -6.65
C GLU A 68 6.13 1.23 -5.20
N LYS A 69 6.48 2.50 -4.93
CA LYS A 69 6.60 3.01 -3.57
C LYS A 69 5.25 2.99 -2.84
N LEU A 70 4.16 3.36 -3.50
CA LEU A 70 2.82 3.22 -2.92
C LEU A 70 2.38 1.76 -2.80
N VAL A 71 2.76 0.87 -3.73
CA VAL A 71 2.48 -0.57 -3.58
C VAL A 71 3.17 -1.11 -2.34
N GLU A 72 4.42 -0.69 -2.06
CA GLU A 72 5.10 -1.04 -0.82
C GLU A 72 4.38 -0.51 0.42
N PHE A 73 3.91 0.74 0.39
CA PHE A 73 3.03 1.28 1.44
C PHE A 73 1.78 0.40 1.63
N TRP A 74 1.11 0.00 0.55
CA TRP A 74 -0.07 -0.84 0.63
C TRP A 74 0.21 -2.25 1.14
N ARG A 75 1.35 -2.86 0.80
CA ARG A 75 1.76 -4.15 1.38
C ARG A 75 1.97 -4.07 2.89
N ASP A 76 2.41 -2.90 3.37
CA ASP A 76 2.62 -2.63 4.79
C ASP A 76 1.32 -2.31 5.54
N ARG A 77 0.33 -1.70 4.86
CA ARG A 77 -0.94 -1.28 5.49
C ARG A 77 -2.10 -2.26 5.31
N LEU A 78 -2.09 -3.04 4.24
CA LEU A 78 -3.06 -4.08 3.93
C LEU A 78 -2.31 -5.42 3.94
N VAL A 79 -1.94 -5.85 5.15
CA VAL A 79 -0.96 -6.92 5.32
C VAL A 79 -1.56 -8.28 4.96
N VAL A 80 -0.82 -9.04 4.15
CA VAL A 80 -0.91 -10.50 4.07
C VAL A 80 0.47 -11.11 4.24
N SER A 81 0.56 -12.29 4.88
CA SER A 81 1.83 -13.00 5.05
C SER A 81 1.98 -14.15 4.07
N ALA A 82 3.14 -14.28 3.44
CA ALA A 82 3.52 -15.44 2.64
C ALA A 82 3.46 -16.75 3.45
N ARG A 83 3.80 -16.69 4.75
CA ARG A 83 3.74 -17.85 5.66
C ARG A 83 2.30 -18.26 5.99
N GLY A 84 1.37 -17.30 6.01
CA GLY A 84 -0.05 -17.54 6.28
C GLY A 84 -0.83 -17.94 5.01
N VAL A 85 -0.52 -17.32 3.88
CA VAL A 85 -1.19 -17.59 2.59
C VAL A 85 -0.69 -18.89 1.95
N ARG A 86 0.63 -19.17 2.02
CA ARG A 86 1.29 -20.39 1.51
C ARG A 86 1.07 -20.73 0.03
N VAL A 87 0.51 -19.83 -0.76
CA VAL A 87 0.25 -19.99 -2.20
C VAL A 87 0.80 -18.77 -2.94
N PRO A 88 1.93 -18.89 -3.67
CA PRO A 88 2.58 -17.74 -4.32
C PRO A 88 1.71 -17.09 -5.42
N GLN A 89 0.81 -17.84 -6.04
CA GLN A 89 -0.15 -17.30 -7.02
C GLN A 89 -1.13 -16.33 -6.39
N PHE A 90 -1.59 -16.60 -5.15
CA PHE A 90 -2.42 -15.67 -4.40
C PHE A 90 -1.68 -14.39 -4.06
N LEU A 91 -0.39 -14.48 -3.73
CA LEU A 91 0.43 -13.30 -3.47
C LEU A 91 0.67 -12.50 -4.76
N ALA A 92 0.91 -13.16 -5.89
CA ALA A 92 1.05 -12.49 -7.19
C ALA A 92 -0.24 -11.77 -7.62
N ASP A 93 -1.40 -12.40 -7.43
CA ASP A 93 -2.71 -11.78 -7.67
C ASP A 93 -2.95 -10.61 -6.73
N TYR A 94 -2.69 -10.78 -5.43
CA TYR A 94 -2.82 -9.74 -4.42
C TYR A 94 -1.99 -8.50 -4.78
N ASP A 95 -0.73 -8.71 -5.13
CA ASP A 95 0.21 -7.65 -5.49
C ASP A 95 -0.21 -6.94 -6.81
N ARG A 96 -0.79 -7.67 -7.77
CA ARG A 96 -1.41 -7.07 -8.96
C ARG A 96 -2.58 -6.16 -8.59
N ARG A 97 -3.46 -6.59 -7.68
CA ARG A 97 -4.59 -5.79 -7.20
C ARG A 97 -4.12 -4.52 -6.50
N LEU A 98 -3.11 -4.63 -5.64
CA LEU A 98 -2.47 -3.46 -5.02
C LEU A 98 -1.95 -2.49 -6.08
N ARG A 99 -1.26 -2.96 -7.13
CA ARG A 99 -0.78 -2.10 -8.24
C ARG A 99 -1.88 -1.41 -9.02
N VAL A 100 -3.01 -2.09 -9.24
CA VAL A 100 -4.16 -1.50 -9.94
C VAL A 100 -4.77 -0.38 -9.10
N GLY A 101 -5.00 -0.62 -7.81
CA GLY A 101 -5.61 0.36 -6.91
C GLY A 101 -4.64 1.37 -6.29
N ALA A 102 -3.33 1.25 -6.52
CA ALA A 102 -2.30 1.98 -5.75
C ALA A 102 -2.49 3.51 -5.72
N LEU A 103 -3.05 4.09 -6.78
CA LEU A 103 -3.30 5.52 -6.95
C LEU A 103 -4.80 5.83 -7.18
N GLY A 104 -5.67 4.83 -7.07
CA GLY A 104 -7.09 4.90 -7.43
C GLY A 104 -8.01 5.29 -6.28
N ASP A 105 -9.29 4.90 -6.39
CA ASP A 105 -10.28 5.01 -5.31
C ASP A 105 -9.95 4.00 -4.21
N TYR A 106 -9.78 4.49 -2.97
CA TYR A 106 -9.49 3.62 -1.84
C TYR A 106 -10.59 2.58 -1.57
N ARG A 107 -11.86 2.92 -1.83
CA ARG A 107 -12.97 1.96 -1.73
C ARG A 107 -12.77 0.77 -2.66
N GLU A 108 -12.36 1.03 -3.89
CA GLU A 108 -12.09 -0.03 -4.87
C GLU A 108 -10.89 -0.87 -4.45
N LEU A 109 -9.80 -0.23 -3.99
CA LEU A 109 -8.64 -0.95 -3.45
C LEU A 109 -9.03 -1.83 -2.25
N LEU A 110 -9.82 -1.30 -1.33
CA LEU A 110 -10.29 -2.03 -0.15
C LEU A 110 -11.20 -3.20 -0.54
N TRP A 111 -12.04 -3.06 -1.56
CA TRP A 111 -12.85 -4.14 -2.11
C TRP A 111 -11.98 -5.23 -2.75
N GLN A 112 -11.01 -4.83 -3.57
CA GLN A 112 -10.06 -5.75 -4.22
C GLN A 112 -9.28 -6.57 -3.21
N VAL A 113 -8.86 -5.95 -2.10
CA VAL A 113 -8.19 -6.62 -1.00
C VAL A 113 -9.14 -7.55 -0.26
N THR A 114 -10.32 -7.06 0.11
CA THR A 114 -11.35 -7.80 0.87
C THR A 114 -11.77 -9.10 0.19
N THR A 115 -11.82 -9.10 -1.14
CA THR A 115 -12.26 -10.25 -1.95
C THR A 115 -11.10 -11.05 -2.55
N SER A 116 -9.85 -10.72 -2.21
CA SER A 116 -8.70 -11.46 -2.72
C SER A 116 -8.55 -12.83 -2.04
N PRO A 117 -8.17 -13.89 -2.78
CA PRO A 117 -7.87 -15.19 -2.17
C PRO A 117 -6.80 -15.11 -1.07
N ALA A 118 -5.79 -14.26 -1.24
CA ALA A 118 -4.74 -14.07 -0.24
C ALA A 118 -5.30 -13.57 1.10
N MET A 119 -6.14 -12.53 1.09
CA MET A 119 -6.72 -11.97 2.31
C MET A 119 -7.72 -12.94 2.96
N LEU A 120 -8.58 -13.56 2.15
CA LEU A 120 -9.56 -14.55 2.62
C LEU A 120 -8.91 -15.76 3.29
N VAL A 121 -7.73 -16.19 2.82
CA VAL A 121 -6.93 -17.23 3.47
C VAL A 121 -6.23 -16.67 4.72
N TYR A 122 -5.53 -15.55 4.59
CA TYR A 122 -4.66 -15.01 5.65
C TYR A 122 -5.43 -14.70 6.94
N LEU A 123 -6.61 -14.09 6.83
CA LEU A 123 -7.44 -13.73 7.97
C LEU A 123 -8.61 -14.71 8.20
N ASN A 124 -8.54 -15.90 7.60
CA ASN A 124 -9.49 -17.00 7.76
C ASN A 124 -10.94 -16.69 7.36
N ASN A 125 -11.20 -15.63 6.59
CA ASN A 125 -12.56 -15.29 6.16
C ASN A 125 -13.16 -16.30 5.17
N ARG A 126 -12.34 -17.12 4.48
CA ARG A 126 -12.85 -18.24 3.67
C ARG A 126 -13.67 -19.28 4.48
N GLN A 127 -13.49 -19.29 5.81
CA GLN A 127 -14.21 -20.16 6.73
C GLN A 127 -15.45 -19.47 7.33
N ASN A 128 -15.57 -18.14 7.18
CA ASN A 128 -16.66 -17.34 7.72
C ASN A 128 -17.98 -17.63 6.99
N ARG A 129 -18.98 -18.13 7.71
CA ARG A 129 -20.30 -18.47 7.17
C ARG A 129 -21.38 -18.22 8.21
N ARG A 130 -22.63 -18.07 7.76
CA ARG A 130 -23.77 -17.68 8.60
C ARG A 130 -23.96 -18.48 9.89
N ASP A 131 -23.63 -19.78 9.87
CA ASP A 131 -23.74 -20.70 11.01
C ASP A 131 -22.46 -20.79 11.86
N ARG A 132 -21.36 -20.17 11.42
CA ARG A 132 -20.07 -20.15 12.12
C ARG A 132 -19.30 -18.89 11.74
N LEU A 133 -19.56 -17.82 12.48
CA LEU A 133 -18.93 -16.52 12.27
C LEU A 133 -17.44 -16.56 12.63
N ASN A 134 -16.63 -15.84 11.86
CA ASN A 134 -15.23 -15.58 12.16
C ASN A 134 -14.97 -14.07 12.12
N GLU A 135 -14.66 -13.50 13.27
CA GLU A 135 -14.49 -12.06 13.45
C GLU A 135 -13.11 -11.53 13.11
N ASN A 136 -12.12 -12.41 12.90
CA ASN A 136 -10.73 -12.00 12.73
C ASN A 136 -10.59 -10.97 11.60
N PHE A 137 -11.10 -11.27 10.40
CA PHE A 137 -11.03 -10.32 9.30
C PHE A 137 -11.88 -9.05 9.55
N ALA A 138 -13.05 -9.19 10.18
CA ALA A 138 -13.89 -8.04 10.51
C ALA A 138 -13.18 -7.04 11.43
N ARG A 139 -12.48 -7.56 12.45
CA ARG A 139 -11.70 -6.75 13.38
C ARG A 139 -10.56 -6.02 12.68
N GLU A 140 -9.78 -6.72 11.86
CA GLU A 140 -8.68 -6.09 11.11
C GLU A 140 -9.17 -5.08 10.07
N LEU A 141 -10.31 -5.36 9.43
CA LEU A 141 -10.91 -4.45 8.46
C LEU A 141 -11.33 -3.12 9.11
N LEU A 142 -11.96 -3.19 10.29
CA LEU A 142 -12.34 -2.00 11.06
C LEU A 142 -11.12 -1.28 11.65
N GLU A 143 -10.25 -2.04 12.30
CA GLU A 143 -9.19 -1.48 13.12
C GLU A 143 -7.98 -1.01 12.31
N LEU A 144 -7.45 -1.85 11.44
CA LEU A 144 -6.18 -1.59 10.78
C LEU A 144 -6.38 -1.01 9.38
N PHE A 145 -7.38 -1.53 8.65
CA PHE A 145 -7.55 -1.20 7.23
C PHE A 145 -8.54 -0.04 7.01
N SER A 146 -9.26 0.45 8.02
CA SER A 146 -10.20 1.55 7.83
C SER A 146 -10.27 2.52 9.02
N VAL A 147 -11.31 2.43 9.83
CA VAL A 147 -11.74 3.49 10.76
C VAL A 147 -10.82 3.67 11.95
N GLY A 148 -10.07 2.64 12.34
CA GLY A 148 -9.16 2.73 13.48
C GLY A 148 -9.78 2.31 14.80
N ARG A 149 -8.91 2.08 15.80
CA ARG A 149 -9.32 1.80 17.19
C ARG A 149 -10.13 2.96 17.77
N GLY A 150 -11.11 2.63 18.62
CA GLY A 150 -11.93 3.60 19.35
C GLY A 150 -13.06 4.22 18.54
N VAL A 151 -13.24 3.83 17.27
CA VAL A 151 -14.33 4.33 16.40
C VAL A 151 -15.50 3.36 16.30
N TYR A 152 -15.26 2.07 16.57
CA TYR A 152 -16.24 1.00 16.46
C TYR A 152 -16.39 0.25 17.79
N THR A 153 -17.50 -0.46 17.94
CA THR A 153 -17.83 -1.29 19.10
C THR A 153 -17.63 -2.78 18.80
N GLU A 154 -17.66 -3.62 19.82
CA GLU A 154 -17.61 -5.08 19.62
C GLU A 154 -18.81 -5.58 18.78
N ARG A 155 -19.97 -4.93 18.90
CA ARG A 155 -21.13 -5.21 18.05
C ARG A 155 -20.83 -4.92 16.58
N ASP A 156 -20.14 -3.82 16.27
CA ASP A 156 -19.74 -3.51 14.89
C ASP A 156 -18.82 -4.59 14.31
N VAL A 157 -17.97 -5.22 15.13
CA VAL A 157 -17.13 -6.36 14.70
C VAL A 157 -18.00 -7.54 14.30
N GLN A 158 -18.97 -7.92 15.14
CA GLN A 158 -19.90 -9.02 14.87
C GLN A 158 -20.72 -8.76 13.60
N GLU A 159 -21.28 -7.56 13.46
CA GLU A 159 -22.10 -7.17 12.31
C GLU A 159 -21.29 -7.10 11.01
N THR A 160 -20.04 -6.65 11.10
CA THR A 160 -19.08 -6.72 9.99
C THR A 160 -18.76 -8.18 9.64
N ALA A 161 -18.54 -9.06 10.63
CA ALA A 161 -18.28 -10.48 10.40
C ALA A 161 -19.47 -11.14 9.68
N ARG A 162 -20.71 -10.83 10.10
CA ARG A 162 -21.94 -11.28 9.43
C ARG A 162 -21.97 -10.83 7.96
N ALA A 163 -21.67 -9.55 7.69
CA ALA A 163 -21.63 -9.02 6.33
C ALA A 163 -20.54 -9.66 5.44
N LEU A 164 -19.43 -10.09 6.03
CA LEU A 164 -18.30 -10.73 5.33
C LEU A 164 -18.46 -12.25 5.12
N THR A 165 -19.57 -12.85 5.56
CA THR A 165 -19.87 -14.27 5.32
C THR A 165 -20.11 -14.58 3.83
N GLY A 166 -19.87 -15.83 3.45
CA GLY A 166 -20.24 -16.34 2.12
C GLY A 166 -19.07 -16.52 1.16
N TRP A 167 -17.91 -15.94 1.44
CA TRP A 167 -16.72 -16.10 0.60
C TRP A 167 -16.02 -17.45 0.82
N VAL A 168 -15.68 -18.11 -0.28
CA VAL A 168 -14.85 -19.32 -0.30
C VAL A 168 -13.71 -19.14 -1.30
N VAL A 169 -12.68 -19.97 -1.19
CA VAL A 169 -11.59 -20.02 -2.16
C VAL A 169 -11.59 -21.41 -2.81
N ARG A 170 -11.81 -21.46 -4.13
CA ARG A 170 -11.81 -22.70 -4.94
C ARG A 170 -10.76 -22.58 -6.03
N GLY A 171 -9.81 -23.52 -6.04
CA GLY A 171 -8.62 -23.40 -6.90
C GLY A 171 -7.92 -22.08 -6.65
N GLU A 172 -7.71 -21.29 -7.72
CA GLU A 172 -7.05 -19.99 -7.62
C GLU A 172 -8.00 -18.78 -7.47
N ARG A 173 -9.30 -19.01 -7.24
CA ARG A 173 -10.33 -17.95 -7.29
C ARG A 173 -11.10 -17.82 -5.97
N ALA A 174 -11.52 -16.59 -5.68
CA ALA A 174 -12.50 -16.30 -4.65
C ALA A 174 -13.91 -16.37 -5.26
N GLU A 175 -14.82 -17.06 -4.60
CA GLU A 175 -16.20 -17.22 -5.00
C GLU A 175 -17.12 -16.87 -3.84
N TRP A 176 -18.22 -16.16 -4.11
CA TRP A 176 -19.24 -15.89 -3.12
C TRP A 176 -20.39 -16.89 -3.26
N VAL A 177 -20.76 -17.51 -2.15
CA VAL A 177 -21.76 -18.58 -2.08
C VAL A 177 -22.92 -18.12 -1.21
N ALA A 178 -24.06 -17.83 -1.84
CA ALA A 178 -25.26 -17.28 -1.18
C ALA A 178 -25.72 -18.13 0.02
N ALA A 179 -25.70 -19.46 -0.09
CA ALA A 179 -26.13 -20.37 0.98
C ALA A 179 -25.29 -20.25 2.27
N ARG A 180 -24.06 -19.71 2.18
CA ARG A 180 -23.17 -19.48 3.32
C ARG A 180 -23.28 -18.07 3.90
N HIS A 181 -24.03 -17.18 3.25
CA HIS A 181 -24.14 -15.78 3.65
C HIS A 181 -25.25 -15.56 4.68
N ASP A 182 -25.00 -14.67 5.63
CA ASP A 182 -25.98 -14.11 6.54
C ASP A 182 -26.65 -12.90 5.87
N GLY A 183 -27.83 -13.12 5.29
CA GLY A 183 -28.66 -12.08 4.68
C GLY A 183 -29.57 -11.33 5.67
N GLY A 184 -29.34 -11.47 6.98
CA GLY A 184 -30.11 -10.77 7.99
C GLY A 184 -29.81 -9.26 8.03
N ARG A 185 -30.71 -8.49 8.65
CA ARG A 185 -30.49 -7.07 8.93
C ARG A 185 -29.31 -6.90 9.90
N LYS A 186 -28.46 -5.92 9.62
CA LYS A 186 -27.21 -5.61 10.33
C LYS A 186 -27.18 -4.12 10.64
N THR A 187 -26.54 -3.76 11.75
CA THR A 187 -26.29 -2.36 12.12
C THR A 187 -24.79 -2.16 12.28
N LEU A 188 -24.20 -1.27 11.48
CA LEU A 188 -22.78 -0.97 11.49
C LEU A 188 -22.57 0.55 11.53
N LEU A 189 -21.85 1.04 12.55
CA LEU A 189 -21.50 2.47 12.71
C LEU A 189 -22.72 3.39 12.55
N GLY A 190 -23.85 2.99 13.15
CA GLY A 190 -25.12 3.72 13.12
C GLY A 190 -25.98 3.50 11.86
N GLN A 191 -25.48 2.82 10.82
CA GLN A 191 -26.26 2.51 9.62
C GLN A 191 -26.88 1.12 9.73
N THR A 192 -28.18 1.01 9.43
CA THR A 192 -28.92 -0.27 9.51
C THR A 192 -29.47 -0.67 8.16
N GLY A 193 -29.24 -1.92 7.76
CA GLY A 193 -29.73 -2.47 6.49
C GLY A 193 -29.34 -3.92 6.31
N ASN A 194 -29.63 -4.51 5.16
CA ASN A 194 -29.07 -5.83 4.81
C ASN A 194 -27.65 -5.65 4.25
N LEU A 195 -26.74 -5.17 5.09
CA LEU A 195 -25.40 -4.77 4.67
C LEU A 195 -24.63 -5.97 4.11
N THR A 196 -24.24 -5.86 2.84
CA THR A 196 -23.33 -6.74 2.12
C THR A 196 -21.87 -6.36 2.39
N ALA A 197 -20.93 -7.24 2.05
CA ALA A 197 -19.51 -6.94 2.12
C ALA A 197 -19.12 -5.66 1.33
N ALA A 198 -19.77 -5.41 0.18
CA ALA A 198 -19.49 -4.22 -0.64
C ALA A 198 -20.01 -2.93 0.00
N GLU A 199 -21.19 -2.97 0.63
CA GLU A 199 -21.75 -1.84 1.37
C GLU A 199 -20.92 -1.54 2.62
N VAL A 200 -20.47 -2.57 3.35
CA VAL A 200 -19.53 -2.41 4.47
C VAL A 200 -18.24 -1.75 4.01
N VAL A 201 -17.60 -2.24 2.95
CA VAL A 201 -16.37 -1.62 2.39
C VAL A 201 -16.61 -0.16 2.00
N THR A 202 -17.76 0.13 1.39
CA THR A 202 -18.12 1.50 1.00
C THR A 202 -18.32 2.40 2.22
N LEU A 203 -19.05 1.94 3.23
CA LEU A 203 -19.28 2.65 4.48
C LEU A 203 -17.94 2.98 5.16
N LEU A 204 -17.06 1.99 5.28
CA LEU A 204 -15.76 2.15 5.93
C LEU A 204 -14.82 3.08 5.14
N ALA A 205 -14.77 2.94 3.81
CA ALA A 205 -13.94 3.81 2.97
C ALA A 205 -14.41 5.28 2.98
N ASN A 206 -15.71 5.53 3.19
CA ASN A 206 -16.31 6.86 3.28
C ASN A 206 -16.20 7.49 4.67
N HIS A 207 -15.87 6.71 5.69
CA HIS A 207 -15.89 7.20 7.06
C HIS A 207 -14.80 8.28 7.29
N PRO A 208 -15.10 9.41 7.97
CA PRO A 208 -14.13 10.48 8.22
C PRO A 208 -12.87 10.01 8.97
N ALA A 209 -13.00 9.04 9.86
CA ALA A 209 -11.84 8.45 10.56
C ALA A 209 -10.88 7.73 9.60
N THR A 210 -11.40 7.05 8.58
CA THR A 210 -10.59 6.43 7.52
C THR A 210 -9.83 7.48 6.74
N ALA A 211 -10.46 8.60 6.39
CA ALA A 211 -9.80 9.72 5.70
C ALA A 211 -8.61 10.27 6.51
N ARG A 212 -8.82 10.53 7.81
CA ARG A 212 -7.76 11.03 8.72
C ARG A 212 -6.65 10.00 8.91
N LYS A 213 -7.00 8.73 9.08
CA LYS A 213 -6.03 7.64 9.22
C LYS A 213 -5.15 7.54 7.97
N LEU A 214 -5.77 7.51 6.78
CA LEU A 214 -5.02 7.46 5.52
C LEU A 214 -4.13 8.67 5.28
N ALA A 215 -4.63 9.87 5.57
CA ALA A 215 -3.84 11.11 5.48
C ALA A 215 -2.62 11.04 6.42
N THR A 216 -2.83 10.60 7.66
CA THR A 216 -1.75 10.43 8.66
C THR A 216 -0.74 9.38 8.21
N ASP A 217 -1.20 8.23 7.75
CA ASP A 217 -0.37 7.10 7.34
C ASP A 217 0.48 7.45 6.10
N LEU A 218 -0.11 8.05 5.08
CA LEU A 218 0.60 8.47 3.87
C LEU A 218 1.59 9.60 4.15
N TRP A 219 1.21 10.60 4.96
CA TRP A 219 2.15 11.64 5.38
C TRP A 219 3.33 11.05 6.13
N THR A 220 3.04 10.19 7.11
CA THR A 220 4.06 9.52 7.94
C THR A 220 4.96 8.63 7.11
N TYR A 221 4.48 8.03 6.02
CA TYR A 221 5.29 7.20 5.13
C TYR A 221 6.15 8.02 4.15
N LEU A 222 5.70 9.22 3.76
CA LEU A 222 6.32 10.00 2.69
C LEU A 222 7.18 11.17 3.19
N VAL A 223 6.84 11.77 4.33
CA VAL A 223 7.34 13.09 4.75
C VAL A 223 8.06 13.06 6.09
N TYR A 224 7.35 12.84 7.21
CA TYR A 224 7.92 12.65 8.55
C TYR A 224 6.84 12.11 9.53
N PRO A 225 7.22 11.48 10.65
CA PRO A 225 6.26 10.97 11.63
C PRO A 225 5.57 12.08 12.45
N GLN A 226 4.35 11.81 12.90
CA GLN A 226 3.56 12.71 13.75
C GLN A 226 3.26 14.09 13.09
N PRO A 227 2.52 14.11 11.94
CA PRO A 227 2.02 15.36 11.37
C PRO A 227 1.13 16.13 12.35
N SER A 228 1.05 17.45 12.18
CA SER A 228 0.10 18.26 12.95
C SER A 228 -1.33 17.91 12.54
N ARG A 229 -2.29 18.12 13.46
CA ARG A 229 -3.71 17.91 13.19
C ARG A 229 -4.19 18.74 11.98
N ALA A 230 -3.70 19.97 11.83
CA ALA A 230 -4.07 20.83 10.70
C ALA A 230 -3.69 20.21 9.33
N ILE A 231 -2.51 19.59 9.24
CA ILE A 231 -2.08 18.88 8.03
C ILE A 231 -2.98 17.65 7.77
N VAL A 232 -3.29 16.88 8.82
CA VAL A 232 -4.13 15.69 8.69
C VAL A 232 -5.54 16.06 8.22
N GLU A 233 -6.17 17.08 8.81
CA GLU A 233 -7.52 17.50 8.42
C GLU A 233 -7.56 18.09 7.01
N SER A 234 -6.55 18.89 6.60
CA SER A 234 -6.50 19.44 5.25
C SER A 234 -6.40 18.34 4.18
N LEU A 235 -5.58 17.32 4.44
CA LEU A 235 -5.42 16.17 3.57
C LEU A 235 -6.63 15.22 3.60
N ALA A 236 -7.25 15.03 4.77
CA ALA A 236 -8.49 14.25 4.88
C ALA A 236 -9.65 14.90 4.09
N ALA A 237 -9.71 16.23 4.04
CA ALA A 237 -10.65 16.96 3.20
C ALA A 237 -10.41 16.67 1.70
N VAL A 238 -9.15 16.67 1.24
CA VAL A 238 -8.81 16.28 -0.14
C VAL A 238 -9.26 14.87 -0.45
N TYR A 239 -9.05 13.92 0.47
CA TYR A 239 -9.50 12.54 0.31
C TYR A 239 -11.03 12.48 0.10
N GLY A 240 -11.82 13.19 0.92
CA GLY A 240 -13.28 13.24 0.75
C GLY A 240 -13.71 13.90 -0.57
N GLN A 241 -13.17 15.07 -0.89
CA GLN A 241 -13.53 15.86 -2.08
C GLN A 241 -13.13 15.19 -3.40
N SER A 242 -12.02 14.44 -3.39
CA SER A 242 -11.53 13.70 -4.56
C SER A 242 -12.20 12.33 -4.74
N ASN A 243 -13.32 12.09 -4.03
CA ASN A 243 -14.01 10.80 -4.06
C ASN A 243 -13.07 9.64 -3.68
N ARG A 244 -12.27 9.84 -2.62
CA ARG A 244 -11.31 8.89 -2.03
C ARG A 244 -10.14 8.53 -2.96
N ASN A 245 -9.77 9.43 -3.87
CA ASN A 245 -8.68 9.20 -4.80
C ASN A 245 -7.31 9.36 -4.12
N VAL A 246 -6.56 8.26 -4.02
CA VAL A 246 -5.23 8.24 -3.41
C VAL A 246 -4.23 9.06 -4.21
N GLY A 247 -4.33 9.08 -5.54
CA GLY A 247 -3.49 9.91 -6.40
C GLY A 247 -3.63 11.40 -6.12
N ALA A 248 -4.86 11.88 -5.90
CA ALA A 248 -5.14 13.27 -5.52
C ALA A 248 -4.57 13.58 -4.13
N LEU A 249 -4.73 12.67 -3.17
CA LEU A 249 -4.13 12.80 -1.84
C LEU A 249 -2.59 12.87 -1.90
N LEU A 250 -1.96 12.04 -2.73
CA LEU A 250 -0.52 12.08 -2.96
C LEU A 250 -0.08 13.43 -3.55
N GLN A 251 -0.81 13.95 -4.54
CA GLN A 251 -0.52 15.25 -5.13
C GLN A 251 -0.64 16.38 -4.10
N ALA A 252 -1.67 16.33 -3.24
CA ALA A 252 -1.84 17.30 -2.16
C ALA A 252 -0.70 17.24 -1.13
N ILE A 253 -0.23 16.04 -0.77
CA ILE A 253 0.94 15.88 0.12
C ILE A 253 2.18 16.55 -0.49
N VAL A 254 2.48 16.27 -1.76
CA VAL A 254 3.67 16.82 -2.43
C VAL A 254 3.56 18.33 -2.65
N ALA A 255 2.34 18.85 -2.82
CA ALA A 255 2.09 20.29 -2.98
C ALA A 255 2.00 21.05 -1.64
N HIS A 256 1.97 20.34 -0.50
CA HIS A 256 1.81 20.97 0.80
C HIS A 256 3.07 21.79 1.17
N PRO A 257 2.94 23.03 1.70
CA PRO A 257 4.11 23.86 2.03
C PRO A 257 5.10 23.20 3.00
N GLU A 258 4.59 22.46 3.98
CA GLU A 258 5.39 21.71 4.95
C GLU A 258 6.24 20.57 4.31
N PHE A 259 5.93 20.15 3.07
CA PHE A 259 6.69 19.09 2.39
C PHE A 259 8.15 19.46 2.13
N ASP A 260 8.43 20.75 1.93
CA ASP A 260 9.77 21.29 1.70
C ASP A 260 10.33 22.01 2.94
N SER A 261 9.72 21.83 4.13
CA SER A 261 10.21 22.45 5.37
C SER A 261 11.50 21.79 5.89
N ASP A 262 12.21 22.49 6.77
CA ASP A 262 13.39 21.95 7.45
C ASP A 262 13.07 20.68 8.24
N ARG A 263 11.86 20.58 8.78
CA ARG A 263 11.37 19.38 9.49
C ARG A 263 11.21 18.19 8.54
N ALA A 264 10.76 18.41 7.31
CA ALA A 264 10.62 17.36 6.30
C ALA A 264 11.97 16.99 5.66
N TYR A 265 12.95 17.89 5.69
CA TYR A 265 14.29 17.57 5.25
C TYR A 265 14.89 16.45 6.10
N ARG A 266 15.23 15.32 5.46
CA ARG A 266 15.73 14.09 6.12
C ARG A 266 14.84 13.51 7.24
N GLY A 267 13.56 13.90 7.30
CA GLY A 267 12.60 13.40 8.31
C GLY A 267 12.13 11.95 8.12
N GLN A 268 12.63 11.22 7.10
CA GLN A 268 12.31 9.82 6.84
C GLN A 268 13.55 8.93 6.95
N ILE A 269 13.39 7.85 7.71
CA ILE A 269 14.33 6.73 7.72
C ILE A 269 13.89 5.74 6.64
N LYS A 270 14.80 5.43 5.70
CA LYS A 270 14.51 4.46 4.64
C LYS A 270 14.34 3.07 5.24
N THR A 271 13.28 2.36 4.83
CA THR A 271 13.16 0.93 5.14
C THR A 271 14.25 0.13 4.41
N PRO A 272 14.59 -1.10 4.84
CA PRO A 272 15.57 -1.91 4.13
C PRO A 272 15.26 -2.16 2.65
N VAL A 273 13.99 -2.37 2.28
CA VAL A 273 13.56 -2.47 0.88
C VAL A 273 13.85 -1.18 0.13
N GLN A 274 13.46 -0.03 0.70
CA GLN A 274 13.71 1.28 0.11
C GLN A 274 15.21 1.59 -0.04
N PHE A 275 16.02 1.23 0.95
CA PHE A 275 17.46 1.41 0.94
C PHE A 275 18.11 0.56 -0.16
N LEU A 276 17.85 -0.76 -0.18
CA LEU A 276 18.46 -1.68 -1.13
C LEU A 276 18.06 -1.37 -2.57
N VAL A 277 16.76 -1.22 -2.82
CA VAL A 277 16.24 -0.92 -4.17
C VAL A 277 16.77 0.43 -4.64
N GLY A 278 16.80 1.44 -3.76
CA GLY A 278 17.36 2.75 -4.06
C GLY A 278 18.85 2.69 -4.42
N ALA A 279 19.66 2.03 -3.61
CA ALA A 279 21.10 1.89 -3.83
C ALA A 279 21.41 1.16 -5.15
N LEU A 280 20.74 0.04 -5.41
CA LEU A 280 20.94 -0.73 -6.64
C LEU A 280 20.56 0.09 -7.88
N ARG A 281 19.46 0.84 -7.84
CA ARG A 281 19.03 1.68 -8.95
C ARG A 281 19.94 2.89 -9.16
N GLN A 282 20.44 3.51 -8.09
CA GLN A 282 21.41 4.61 -8.17
C GLN A 282 22.75 4.17 -8.78
N LEU A 283 23.21 2.96 -8.44
CA LEU A 283 24.46 2.39 -8.96
C LEU A 283 24.29 1.68 -10.32
N GLY A 284 23.06 1.58 -10.85
CA GLY A 284 22.78 0.84 -12.08
C GLY A 284 23.04 -0.67 -11.98
N ILE A 285 23.00 -1.24 -10.77
CA ILE A 285 23.29 -2.64 -10.51
C ILE A 285 22.02 -3.48 -10.67
N VAL A 286 22.08 -4.45 -11.58
CA VAL A 286 21.06 -5.50 -11.68
C VAL A 286 21.42 -6.64 -10.73
N ALA A 287 20.88 -6.61 -9.51
CA ALA A 287 21.17 -7.63 -8.51
C ALA A 287 20.51 -8.98 -8.84
N ASN A 288 21.23 -10.07 -8.56
CA ASN A 288 20.64 -11.40 -8.50
C ASN A 288 19.52 -11.43 -7.44
N PRO A 289 18.29 -11.86 -7.78
CA PRO A 289 17.18 -11.86 -6.84
C PRO A 289 17.49 -12.60 -5.54
N LEU A 290 18.11 -13.78 -5.59
CA LEU A 290 18.40 -14.56 -4.39
C LEU A 290 19.32 -13.79 -3.42
N ARG A 291 20.36 -13.14 -3.94
CA ARG A 291 21.26 -12.29 -3.13
C ARG A 291 20.52 -11.09 -2.55
N ALA A 292 19.65 -10.45 -3.33
CA ALA A 292 18.83 -9.35 -2.84
C ALA A 292 17.90 -9.79 -1.69
N TRP A 293 17.22 -10.93 -1.82
CA TRP A 293 16.38 -11.50 -0.77
C TRP A 293 17.18 -11.88 0.48
N GLN A 294 18.40 -12.40 0.33
CA GLN A 294 19.30 -12.65 1.47
C GLN A 294 19.69 -11.36 2.19
N GLY A 295 20.03 -10.30 1.44
CA GLY A 295 20.32 -8.98 2.02
C GLY A 295 19.12 -8.41 2.77
N LEU A 296 17.93 -8.45 2.15
CA LEU A 296 16.68 -8.03 2.79
C LEU A 296 16.37 -8.80 4.08
N ARG A 297 16.67 -10.10 4.11
CA ARG A 297 16.57 -10.91 5.32
C ARG A 297 17.55 -10.48 6.39
N ALA A 298 18.81 -10.23 6.03
CA ALA A 298 19.83 -9.76 6.97
C ALA A 298 19.49 -8.38 7.58
N MET A 299 18.83 -7.52 6.79
CA MET A 299 18.34 -6.21 7.27
C MET A 299 16.98 -6.28 7.98
N GLY A 300 16.37 -7.46 8.05
CA GLY A 300 15.13 -7.71 8.79
C GLY A 300 13.84 -7.24 8.11
N GLN A 301 13.82 -7.03 6.78
CA GLN A 301 12.58 -6.75 6.03
C GLN A 301 12.45 -7.64 4.79
N VAL A 302 11.78 -8.78 4.95
CA VAL A 302 11.48 -9.70 3.84
C VAL A 302 10.06 -9.41 3.34
N PRO A 303 9.84 -8.94 2.09
CA PRO A 303 8.50 -8.64 1.57
C PRO A 303 7.50 -9.79 1.81
N TYR A 304 6.26 -9.43 2.16
CA TYR A 304 5.20 -10.37 2.60
C TYR A 304 5.52 -11.21 3.84
N ASN A 305 6.44 -10.76 4.69
CA ASN A 305 6.75 -11.43 5.96
C ASN A 305 6.77 -10.45 7.12
N ALA A 306 5.80 -9.52 7.14
CA ALA A 306 5.61 -8.60 8.26
C ALA A 306 5.42 -9.39 9.57
N PRO A 307 5.94 -8.88 10.70
CA PRO A 307 5.90 -9.58 11.98
C PRO A 307 4.46 -9.71 12.52
N THR A 308 3.58 -8.77 12.20
CA THR A 308 2.17 -8.75 12.62
C THR A 308 1.27 -8.21 11.50
N VAL A 309 -0.06 -8.31 11.68
CA VAL A 309 -1.06 -7.72 10.76
C VAL A 309 -0.96 -6.18 10.74
N LYS A 310 -0.32 -5.57 11.75
CA LYS A 310 -0.08 -4.11 11.81
C LYS A 310 1.02 -3.62 10.86
N GLY A 311 1.74 -4.52 10.20
CA GLY A 311 2.83 -4.19 9.27
C GLY A 311 4.20 -4.21 9.92
N TRP A 312 5.12 -3.46 9.33
CA TRP A 312 6.50 -3.30 9.76
C TRP A 312 6.66 -2.14 10.75
N PRO A 313 7.72 -2.16 11.59
CA PRO A 313 8.12 -0.98 12.34
C PRO A 313 8.34 0.23 11.41
N GLN A 314 8.20 1.43 11.96
CA GLN A 314 8.35 2.69 11.24
C GLN A 314 9.45 3.55 11.88
N GLY A 315 10.03 4.47 11.12
CA GLY A 315 11.00 5.44 11.62
C GLY A 315 12.17 4.78 12.35
N GLU A 316 12.42 5.21 13.60
CA GLU A 316 13.51 4.73 14.44
C GLU A 316 13.42 3.24 14.79
N GLY A 317 12.24 2.62 14.67
CA GLY A 317 12.10 1.16 14.77
C GLY A 317 12.93 0.40 13.72
N TRP A 318 13.39 1.09 12.66
CA TRP A 318 14.35 0.53 11.71
C TRP A 318 15.80 0.50 12.22
N LEU A 319 16.15 1.32 13.20
CA LEU A 319 17.50 1.52 13.73
C LEU A 319 17.78 0.76 15.03
N THR A 320 16.76 0.23 15.69
CA THR A 320 16.92 -0.50 16.96
C THR A 320 17.27 -1.97 16.77
N ALA A 321 18.18 -2.47 17.62
CA ALA A 321 18.68 -3.85 17.59
C ALA A 321 17.75 -4.87 18.29
N LEU A 322 16.63 -4.42 18.89
CA LEU A 322 15.66 -5.30 19.55
C LEU A 322 14.73 -5.92 18.52
N ARG A 323 15.25 -6.92 17.80
CA ARG A 323 14.48 -7.78 16.89
C ARG A 323 14.84 -9.23 17.18
N CYS A 324 14.37 -9.72 18.33
CA CYS A 324 14.34 -11.14 18.64
C CYS A 324 12.99 -11.74 18.22
#